data_AF-A0A418NGG8-F1
#
_entry.id   AF-A0A418NGG8-F1
#
_cell.length_a   1.000
_cell.length_b   1.000
_cell.length_c   1.000
_cell.angle_alpha   90.00
_cell.angle_beta   90.00
_cell.angle_gamma   90.00
#
_symmetry.space_group_name_H-M   'P 1'
#
loop_
_entity.id
_entity.type
_entity.pdbx_description
1 polymer ?
#
loop_
_entity_poly.entity_id
_entity_poly.type
_entity_poly.pdbx_seq_one_letter_code
_entity_poly.pdbx_strand_id
1 'polypeptide(L)'
;MACFTRIAALPFCPLALIATSAPAQSSFPSEPPAPGQTLLEWSDPPILKHDIPPERRNDVASCAEADETRLEEVALTCWPVLQAYKLFLRMDFAAGEPSRDPQTNRHLALGYAHQVIDLIGEPVWPLQTHILMKAYQRQAIMLAEEQQWDAALTANSKQIAAIEALGGYHRDFRMAFALAKRSDLLLGAGRRSEARAVLEQARPLLKRPDGARNGWAFSNHNEAVVTDAIRHGDLAYAETTLDRYLDYVRGAPKGMQFGSIDALDLKLYLVAGRKDVPATLHLLDERRALLAEREPCFYGRVLFPYVLAPVRNVPAIAARIDELQCPARVLAKLARTPTTGIVSNSGEIVLPRIPDDGLDRD
;
A
#
# COMPACT_ATOMS: atom_id res chain seq x y z
N MET A 1 12.73 -15.79 11.29
CA MET A 1 11.86 -15.04 12.20
C MET A 1 12.12 -13.55 11.97
N ALA A 2 11.33 -12.94 11.08
CA ALA A 2 11.27 -11.51 10.80
C ALA A 2 9.97 -11.27 10.04
N CYS A 3 9.02 -10.61 10.69
CA CYS A 3 7.74 -10.21 10.13
C CYS A 3 8.01 -9.08 9.13
N PHE A 4 7.87 -9.34 7.83
CA PHE A 4 7.88 -8.27 6.82
C PHE A 4 6.50 -7.62 6.81
N THR A 5 6.25 -6.74 7.79
CA THR A 5 5.19 -5.74 7.70
C THR A 5 5.56 -4.79 6.58
N ARG A 6 4.82 -4.86 5.47
CA ARG A 6 4.93 -3.94 4.35
C ARG A 6 4.42 -2.57 4.78
N ILE A 7 5.30 -1.75 5.36
CA ILE A 7 5.11 -0.31 5.38
C ILE A 7 5.46 0.15 3.96
N ALA A 8 4.43 0.48 3.19
CA ALA A 8 4.62 1.31 2.01
C ALA A 8 5.12 2.68 2.49
N ALA A 9 6.44 2.83 2.54
CA ALA A 9 7.08 4.14 2.63
C ALA A 9 6.69 4.90 1.35
N LEU A 10 5.77 5.86 1.48
CA LEU A 10 5.69 6.94 0.51
C LEU A 10 6.98 7.76 0.61
N PRO A 11 7.53 8.24 -0.51
CA PRO A 11 8.78 8.99 -0.49
C PRO A 11 8.48 10.36 0.13
N PHE A 12 8.97 10.58 1.35
CA PHE A 12 9.18 11.94 1.84
C PHE A 12 10.32 12.54 1.03
N CYS A 13 9.97 13.51 0.18
CA CYS A 13 10.91 14.42 -0.44
C CYS A 13 10.95 15.68 0.43
N PRO A 14 12.02 15.97 1.18
CA PRO A 14 12.20 17.30 1.74
C PRO A 14 13.04 18.10 0.74
N LEU A 15 12.39 18.95 -0.06
CA LEU A 15 13.05 20.11 -0.63
C LEU A 15 13.13 21.17 0.48
N ALA A 16 14.19 21.09 1.30
CA ALA A 16 14.59 22.18 2.18
C ALA A 16 15.67 23.00 1.47
N LEU A 17 15.37 24.27 1.16
CA LEU A 17 16.40 25.22 0.74
C LEU A 17 16.84 26.06 1.94
N ILE A 18 18.03 25.72 2.45
CA ILE A 18 19.11 26.57 2.96
C ILE A 18 18.71 27.73 3.91
N ALA A 19 18.92 27.50 5.20
CA ALA A 19 19.48 28.51 6.10
C ALA A 19 20.56 27.84 6.97
N THR A 20 21.80 28.29 6.78
CA THR A 20 22.99 27.74 7.46
C THR A 20 22.96 28.05 8.95
N SER A 21 22.77 27.01 9.75
CA SER A 21 23.28 26.91 11.12
C SER A 21 23.82 25.49 11.33
N ALA A 22 24.87 25.38 12.16
CA ALA A 22 25.79 24.24 12.28
C ALA A 22 25.15 22.83 12.23
N PRO A 23 25.88 21.80 11.75
CA PRO A 23 25.33 20.46 11.63
C PRO A 23 25.12 19.88 13.04
N ALA A 24 23.88 19.87 13.51
CA ALA A 24 23.48 18.90 14.50
C ALA A 24 23.65 17.54 13.83
N GLN A 25 24.72 16.82 14.17
CA GLN A 25 24.90 15.43 13.79
C GLN A 25 23.70 14.66 14.37
N SER A 26 22.70 14.42 13.53
CA SER A 26 21.65 13.45 13.77
C SER A 26 22.30 12.07 13.82
N SER A 27 22.84 11.71 14.98
CA SER A 27 23.26 10.35 15.28
C SER A 27 22.00 9.51 15.42
N PHE A 28 21.50 8.98 14.31
CA PHE A 28 20.50 7.90 14.40
C PHE A 28 21.19 6.73 15.09
N PRO A 29 20.69 6.26 16.25
CA PRO A 29 21.32 5.16 16.95
C PRO A 29 21.29 3.89 16.11
N SER A 30 22.34 3.08 16.21
CA SER A 30 22.45 1.80 15.49
C SER A 30 21.49 0.73 16.01
N GLU A 31 20.88 0.97 17.18
CA GLU A 31 19.88 0.08 17.78
C GLU A 31 18.49 0.74 17.76
N PRO A 32 17.43 -0.03 17.47
CA PRO A 32 16.08 0.48 17.58
C PRO A 32 15.79 0.85 19.05
N PRO A 33 14.91 1.84 19.29
CA PRO A 33 14.54 2.25 20.64
C PRO A 33 14.00 1.10 21.49
N ALA A 34 14.16 1.28 22.81
CA ALA A 34 13.69 0.31 23.79
C ALA A 34 12.16 0.16 23.70
N PRO A 35 11.59 -0.98 24.17
CA PRO A 35 10.14 -1.15 24.23
C PRO A 35 9.46 0.03 24.92
N GLY A 36 8.48 0.65 24.24
CA GLY A 36 7.74 1.80 24.73
C GLY A 36 8.38 3.19 24.49
N GLN A 37 9.61 3.26 23.96
CA GLN A 37 10.21 4.50 23.48
C GLN A 37 9.94 4.69 21.98
N THR A 38 9.93 5.95 21.53
CA THR A 38 9.78 6.28 20.10
C THR A 38 10.98 7.07 19.57
N LEU A 39 11.35 6.90 18.30
CA LEU A 39 12.30 7.71 17.54
C LEU A 39 11.90 9.18 17.55
N LEU A 40 10.65 9.50 17.86
CA LEU A 40 10.18 10.85 18.08
C LEU A 40 10.84 11.51 19.29
N GLU A 41 11.07 10.76 20.37
CA GLU A 41 11.76 11.24 21.57
C GLU A 41 13.24 11.52 21.28
N TRP A 42 13.82 10.84 20.28
CA TRP A 42 15.21 11.01 19.88
C TRP A 42 15.39 12.11 18.82
N SER A 43 14.44 12.22 17.88
CA SER A 43 14.44 13.24 16.82
C SER A 43 14.01 14.61 17.32
N ASP A 44 13.29 14.66 18.44
CA ASP A 44 12.98 15.86 19.20
C ASP A 44 12.49 17.05 18.33
N PRO A 45 11.49 16.84 17.46
CA PRO A 45 11.15 17.81 16.43
C PRO A 45 10.65 19.12 17.06
N PRO A 46 11.19 20.29 16.62
CA PRO A 46 10.91 21.58 17.26
C PRO A 46 9.43 21.92 17.41
N ILE A 47 8.61 21.53 16.43
CA ILE A 47 7.16 21.78 16.44
C ILE A 47 6.46 21.16 17.65
N LEU A 48 6.97 20.05 18.23
CA LEU A 48 6.36 19.45 19.42
C LEU A 48 6.55 20.30 20.68
N LYS A 49 7.61 21.12 20.73
CA LYS A 49 7.91 22.06 21.81
C LYS A 49 7.30 23.44 21.61
N HIS A 50 6.97 23.79 20.38
CA HIS A 50 6.38 25.08 20.03
C HIS A 50 5.09 25.35 20.80
N ASP A 51 4.90 26.54 21.36
CA ASP A 51 3.64 26.93 21.99
C ASP A 51 3.20 28.30 21.44
N ILE A 52 1.89 28.49 21.34
CA ILE A 52 1.32 29.80 21.00
C ILE A 52 0.87 30.43 22.33
N PRO A 53 1.42 31.59 22.72
CA PRO A 53 1.07 32.25 23.96
C PRO A 53 -0.44 32.46 24.10
N PRO A 54 -1.03 32.34 25.31
CA PRO A 54 -2.48 32.43 25.53
C PRO A 54 -3.15 33.64 24.86
N GLU A 55 -2.50 34.80 24.90
CA GLU A 55 -2.97 36.05 24.31
C GLU A 55 -3.05 36.03 22.78
N ARG A 56 -2.33 35.12 22.11
CA ARG A 56 -2.34 34.93 20.66
C ARG A 56 -3.20 33.75 20.19
N ARG A 57 -3.72 32.92 21.09
CA ARG A 57 -4.47 31.70 20.71
C ARG A 57 -5.80 31.99 19.99
N ASN A 58 -6.33 33.19 20.15
CA ASN A 58 -7.54 33.65 19.46
C ASN A 58 -7.26 34.24 18.07
N ASP A 59 -5.98 34.42 17.70
CA ASP A 59 -5.60 34.81 16.34
C ASP A 59 -5.72 33.58 15.43
N VAL A 60 -6.83 33.52 14.69
CA VAL A 60 -7.17 32.39 13.80
C VAL A 60 -6.99 32.73 12.33
N ALA A 61 -6.27 33.83 12.00
CA ALA A 61 -6.15 34.32 10.64
C ALA A 61 -5.55 33.28 9.67
N SER A 62 -4.57 32.48 10.14
CA SER A 62 -3.96 31.43 9.33
C SER A 62 -4.74 30.12 9.29
N CYS A 63 -5.73 29.93 10.17
CA CYS A 63 -6.47 28.66 10.27
C CYS A 63 -7.34 28.36 9.02
N ALA A 64 -7.67 29.38 8.22
CA ALA A 64 -8.46 29.25 7.00
C ALA A 64 -7.66 28.69 5.81
N GLU A 65 -6.34 28.50 5.94
CA GLU A 65 -5.52 27.86 4.92
C GLU A 65 -6.04 26.43 4.62
N ALA A 66 -6.01 26.06 3.35
CA ALA A 66 -6.47 24.77 2.85
C ALA A 66 -5.37 23.96 2.17
N ASP A 67 -4.24 24.57 1.82
CA ASP A 67 -3.10 23.88 1.24
C ASP A 67 -2.37 23.05 2.30
N GLU A 68 -2.46 21.73 2.16
CA GLU A 68 -1.82 20.76 3.06
C GLU A 68 -0.29 20.90 3.12
N THR A 69 0.34 21.47 2.09
CA THR A 69 1.80 21.70 2.09
C THR A 69 2.22 22.77 3.09
N ARG A 70 1.28 23.62 3.52
CA ARG A 70 1.49 24.68 4.52
C ARG A 70 1.08 24.26 5.93
N LEU A 71 0.74 22.99 6.15
CA LEU A 71 0.22 22.51 7.43
C LEU A 71 1.12 22.87 8.62
N GLU A 72 2.43 22.68 8.48
CA GLU A 72 3.38 23.00 9.55
C GLU A 72 3.51 24.51 9.80
N GLU A 73 3.53 25.32 8.73
CA GLU A 73 3.55 26.79 8.81
C GLU A 73 2.29 27.32 9.54
N VAL A 74 1.12 26.77 9.20
CA VAL A 74 -0.15 27.13 9.83
C VAL A 74 -0.17 26.67 11.29
N ALA A 75 0.33 25.46 11.58
CA ALA A 75 0.43 24.97 12.95
C ALA A 75 1.28 25.89 13.85
N LEU A 76 2.28 26.60 13.31
CA LEU A 76 3.06 27.55 14.11
C LEU A 76 2.26 28.79 14.57
N THR A 77 1.15 29.11 13.91
CA THR A 77 0.41 30.35 14.12
C THR A 77 -1.06 30.16 14.50
N CYS A 78 -1.65 29.00 14.19
CA CYS A 78 -3.05 28.66 14.47
C CYS A 78 -3.13 27.65 15.62
N TRP A 79 -3.63 28.08 16.79
CA TRP A 79 -3.70 27.23 17.99
C TRP A 79 -4.52 25.95 17.82
N PRO A 80 -5.76 25.98 17.26
CA PRO A 80 -6.54 24.76 17.03
C PRO A 80 -5.85 23.74 16.11
N VAL A 81 -5.09 24.22 15.12
CA VAL A 81 -4.34 23.34 14.20
C VAL A 81 -3.07 22.80 14.88
N LEU A 82 -2.36 23.62 15.67
CA LEU A 82 -1.15 23.20 16.40
C LEU A 82 -1.43 22.02 17.32
N GLN A 83 -2.49 22.10 18.14
CA GLN A 83 -2.81 21.06 19.11
C GLN A 83 -3.08 19.73 18.41
N ALA A 84 -3.88 19.76 17.34
CA ALA A 84 -4.20 18.59 16.52
C ALA A 84 -2.95 18.04 15.81
N TYR A 85 -2.14 18.90 15.20
CA TYR A 85 -0.96 18.50 14.45
C TYR A 85 0.09 17.83 15.34
N LYS A 86 0.33 18.35 16.55
CA LYS A 86 1.24 17.73 17.51
C LYS A 86 0.83 16.32 17.92
N LEU A 87 -0.47 16.09 18.14
CA LEU A 87 -0.99 14.76 18.46
C LEU A 87 -0.91 13.82 17.24
N PHE A 88 -1.22 14.35 16.06
CA PHE A 88 -1.08 13.61 14.81
C PHE A 88 0.36 13.16 14.54
N LEU A 89 1.36 14.02 14.77
CA LEU A 89 2.76 13.63 14.63
C LEU A 89 3.13 12.50 15.60
N ARG A 90 2.71 12.59 16.87
CA ARG A 90 2.93 11.50 17.84
C ARG A 90 2.31 10.18 17.39
N MET A 91 1.08 10.23 16.89
CA MET A 91 0.39 9.07 16.31
C MET A 91 1.17 8.49 15.11
N ASP A 92 1.58 9.33 14.16
CA ASP A 92 2.24 8.90 12.92
C ASP A 92 3.59 8.24 13.19
N PHE A 93 4.38 8.81 14.12
CA PHE A 93 5.63 8.23 14.58
C PHE A 93 5.41 6.89 15.30
N ALA A 94 4.52 6.85 16.30
CA ALA A 94 4.23 5.62 17.02
C ALA A 94 3.73 4.50 16.08
N ALA A 95 2.97 4.85 15.02
CA ALA A 95 2.49 3.87 14.04
C ALA A 95 3.56 3.40 13.03
N GLY A 96 4.50 4.28 12.66
CA GLY A 96 5.47 4.02 11.58
C GLY A 96 6.81 3.45 12.03
N GLU A 97 7.07 3.43 13.33
CA GLU A 97 8.38 3.19 13.87
C GLU A 97 8.76 1.70 13.99
N PRO A 98 9.94 1.30 13.49
CA PRO A 98 10.50 -0.01 13.77
C PRO A 98 10.87 -0.13 15.26
N SER A 99 10.13 -0.93 16.02
CA SER A 99 10.42 -1.19 17.43
C SER A 99 10.55 -2.68 17.73
N ARG A 100 11.14 -2.99 18.89
CA ARG A 100 11.16 -4.36 19.43
C ARG A 100 9.80 -4.79 20.00
N ASP A 101 8.83 -3.86 20.11
CA ASP A 101 7.47 -4.09 20.59
C ASP A 101 6.43 -3.36 19.73
N PRO A 102 6.12 -3.91 18.53
CA PRO A 102 5.19 -3.28 17.60
C PRO A 102 3.75 -3.22 18.13
N GLN A 103 3.38 -4.11 19.07
CA GLN A 103 2.03 -4.13 19.63
C GLN A 103 1.80 -2.93 20.57
N THR A 104 2.75 -2.65 21.47
CA THR A 104 2.65 -1.48 22.36
C THR A 104 2.62 -0.18 21.57
N ASN A 105 3.47 -0.05 20.56
CA ASN A 105 3.51 1.14 19.69
C ASN A 105 2.19 1.35 18.93
N ARG A 106 1.56 0.27 18.47
CA ARG A 106 0.25 0.32 17.84
C ARG A 106 -0.83 0.80 18.80
N HIS A 107 -0.89 0.26 20.01
CA HIS A 107 -1.86 0.72 21.02
C HIS A 107 -1.64 2.20 21.38
N LEU A 108 -0.38 2.64 21.50
CA LEU A 108 -0.04 4.04 21.76
C LEU A 108 -0.52 4.95 20.61
N ALA A 109 -0.26 4.55 19.37
CA ALA A 109 -0.71 5.27 18.20
C ALA A 109 -2.26 5.31 18.10
N LEU A 110 -2.96 4.21 18.42
CA LEU A 110 -4.42 4.21 18.53
C LEU A 110 -4.93 5.17 19.60
N GLY A 111 -4.24 5.23 20.75
CA GLY A 111 -4.52 6.19 21.81
C GLY A 111 -4.39 7.65 21.35
N TYR A 112 -3.33 7.98 20.60
CA TYR A 112 -3.19 9.31 20.00
C TYR A 112 -4.21 9.58 18.90
N ALA A 113 -4.58 8.58 18.09
CA ALA A 113 -5.61 8.73 17.08
C ALA A 113 -6.95 9.14 17.70
N HIS A 114 -7.36 8.48 18.80
CA HIS A 114 -8.56 8.86 19.55
C HIS A 114 -8.47 10.30 20.06
N GLN A 115 -7.34 10.70 20.66
CA GLN A 115 -7.16 12.07 21.13
C GLN A 115 -7.24 13.11 20.01
N VAL A 116 -6.66 12.85 18.83
CA VAL A 116 -6.78 13.74 17.66
C VAL A 116 -8.24 13.87 17.22
N ILE A 117 -8.94 12.75 17.12
CA ILE A 117 -10.33 12.69 16.65
C ILE A 117 -11.24 13.42 17.64
N ASP A 118 -11.08 13.18 18.94
CA ASP A 118 -11.87 13.82 19.99
C ASP A 118 -11.56 15.31 20.11
N LEU A 119 -10.29 15.70 19.98
CA LEU A 119 -9.87 17.11 20.02
C LEU A 119 -10.45 17.91 18.87
N ILE A 120 -10.43 17.36 17.65
CA ILE A 120 -10.96 18.07 16.48
C ILE A 120 -12.49 18.03 16.47
N GLY A 121 -13.09 16.87 16.77
CA GLY A 121 -14.53 16.66 16.67
C GLY A 121 -15.03 16.96 15.26
N GLU A 122 -15.93 17.93 15.15
CA GLU A 122 -16.39 18.45 13.86
C GLU A 122 -15.41 19.54 13.37
N PRO A 123 -14.71 19.33 12.24
CA PRO A 123 -13.65 20.23 11.82
C PRO A 123 -14.23 21.58 11.38
N VAL A 124 -13.74 22.65 12.00
CA VAL A 124 -14.08 24.04 11.62
C VAL A 124 -13.14 24.54 10.51
N TRP A 125 -11.90 24.04 10.50
CA TRP A 125 -10.84 24.52 9.62
C TRP A 125 -10.40 23.46 8.60
N PRO A 126 -10.04 23.82 7.36
CA PRO A 126 -9.69 22.83 6.31
C PRO A 126 -8.54 21.90 6.70
N LEU A 127 -7.49 22.43 7.34
CA LEU A 127 -6.34 21.62 7.77
C LEU A 127 -6.66 20.67 8.94
N GLN A 128 -7.71 20.94 9.74
CA GLN A 128 -8.21 19.95 10.69
C GLN A 128 -8.86 18.76 9.96
N THR A 129 -9.61 19.00 8.89
CA THR A 129 -10.16 17.92 8.05
C THR A 129 -9.04 17.10 7.41
N HIS A 130 -7.94 17.75 6.99
CA HIS A 130 -6.75 17.04 6.50
C HIS A 130 -6.12 16.15 7.58
N ILE A 131 -5.92 16.68 8.79
CA ILE A 131 -5.40 15.91 9.93
C ILE A 131 -6.33 14.73 10.25
N LEU A 132 -7.64 14.94 10.33
CA LEU A 132 -8.63 13.89 10.57
C LEU A 132 -8.56 12.79 9.50
N MET A 133 -8.50 13.15 8.23
CA MET A 133 -8.36 12.18 7.13
C MET A 133 -7.14 11.27 7.35
N LYS A 134 -5.99 11.85 7.71
CA LYS A 134 -4.75 11.08 7.98
C LYS A 134 -4.87 10.25 9.26
N ALA A 135 -5.49 10.79 10.31
CA ALA A 135 -5.75 10.07 11.56
C ALA A 135 -6.63 8.83 11.33
N TYR A 136 -7.74 8.98 10.60
CA TYR A 136 -8.63 7.88 10.24
C TYR A 136 -7.93 6.82 9.38
N GLN A 137 -7.07 7.24 8.44
CA GLN A 137 -6.27 6.32 7.64
C GLN A 137 -5.37 5.45 8.53
N ARG A 138 -4.65 6.06 9.46
CA ARG A 138 -3.75 5.34 10.39
C ARG A 138 -4.53 4.45 11.34
N GLN A 139 -5.61 4.96 11.92
CA GLN A 139 -6.50 4.18 12.79
C GLN A 139 -7.02 2.94 12.08
N ALA A 140 -7.49 3.06 10.83
CA ALA A 140 -7.96 1.92 10.04
C ALA A 140 -6.87 0.86 9.84
N ILE A 141 -5.63 1.25 9.55
CA ILE A 141 -4.51 0.32 9.37
C ILE A 141 -4.21 -0.41 10.68
N MET A 142 -4.09 0.32 11.79
CA MET A 142 -3.76 -0.26 13.09
C MET A 142 -4.83 -1.22 13.60
N LEU A 143 -6.11 -0.83 13.50
CA LEU A 143 -7.24 -1.69 13.86
C LEU A 143 -7.27 -2.98 13.02
N ALA A 144 -6.94 -2.89 11.73
CA ALA A 144 -6.87 -4.04 10.85
C ALA A 144 -5.73 -5.01 11.22
N GLU A 145 -4.58 -4.48 11.65
CA GLU A 145 -3.48 -5.31 12.15
C GLU A 145 -3.82 -6.05 13.45
N GLU A 146 -4.77 -5.53 14.23
CA GLU A 146 -5.39 -6.20 15.39
C GLU A 146 -6.61 -7.04 15.01
N GLN A 147 -6.91 -7.17 13.72
CA GLN A 147 -8.07 -7.90 13.19
C GLN A 147 -9.42 -7.36 13.70
N GLN A 148 -9.46 -6.10 14.13
CA GLN A 148 -10.69 -5.37 14.47
C GLN A 148 -11.33 -4.81 13.20
N TRP A 149 -11.78 -5.71 12.32
CA TRP A 149 -12.15 -5.37 10.94
C TRP A 149 -13.30 -4.36 10.81
N ASP A 150 -14.35 -4.48 11.61
CA ASP A 150 -15.50 -3.56 11.53
C ASP A 150 -15.15 -2.14 11.99
N ALA A 151 -14.34 -2.03 13.03
CA ALA A 151 -13.81 -0.75 13.51
C ALA A 151 -12.87 -0.14 12.46
N ALA A 152 -12.01 -0.96 11.84
CA ALA A 152 -11.13 -0.52 10.75
C ALA A 152 -11.93 -0.01 9.54
N LEU A 153 -12.99 -0.73 9.15
CA LEU A 153 -13.88 -0.32 8.06
C LEU A 153 -14.62 0.98 8.38
N THR A 154 -15.02 1.18 9.63
CA THR A 154 -15.65 2.43 10.08
C THR A 154 -14.67 3.59 10.01
N ALA A 155 -13.44 3.41 10.49
CA ALA A 155 -12.38 4.42 10.37
C ALA A 155 -12.09 4.76 8.89
N ASN A 156 -11.98 3.74 8.02
CA ASN A 156 -11.80 3.96 6.59
C ASN A 156 -13.00 4.68 5.93
N SER A 157 -14.25 4.38 6.33
CA SER A 157 -15.42 5.14 5.88
C SER A 157 -15.35 6.61 6.29
N LYS A 158 -14.89 6.92 7.51
CA LYS A 158 -14.68 8.31 7.95
C LYS A 158 -13.54 9.00 7.18
N GLN A 159 -12.47 8.27 6.84
CA GLN A 159 -11.42 8.77 5.94
C GLN A 159 -11.99 9.14 4.57
N ILE A 160 -12.81 8.28 3.95
CA ILE A 160 -13.45 8.52 2.65
C ILE A 160 -14.32 9.78 2.71
N ALA A 161 -15.14 9.92 3.75
CA ALA A 161 -15.96 11.11 3.96
C ALA A 161 -15.11 12.39 4.10
N ALA A 162 -13.99 12.32 4.83
CA ALA A 162 -13.07 13.46 4.95
C ALA A 162 -12.41 13.82 3.60
N ILE A 163 -12.07 12.84 2.76
CA ILE A 163 -11.57 13.08 1.39
C ILE A 163 -12.63 13.79 0.54
N GLU A 164 -13.89 13.39 0.65
CA GLU A 164 -14.99 14.04 -0.06
C GLU A 164 -15.19 15.48 0.39
N ALA A 165 -15.15 15.72 1.70
CA ALA A 165 -15.29 17.06 2.29
C ALA A 165 -14.13 18.01 1.92
N LEU A 166 -12.89 17.52 1.89
CA LEU A 166 -11.72 18.32 1.48
C LEU A 166 -11.80 18.78 0.03
N GLY A 167 -12.28 17.90 -0.86
CA GLY A 167 -12.31 18.17 -2.29
C GLY A 167 -10.92 18.49 -2.88
N GLY A 168 -10.92 19.39 -3.86
CA GLY A 168 -9.70 19.94 -4.47
C GLY A 168 -8.96 18.99 -5.42
N TYR A 169 -7.79 19.45 -5.87
CA TYR A 169 -7.01 18.84 -6.96
C TYR A 169 -6.58 17.38 -6.68
N HIS A 170 -6.26 17.06 -5.42
CA HIS A 170 -5.77 15.73 -5.04
C HIS A 170 -6.87 14.75 -4.58
N ARG A 171 -8.15 15.15 -4.65
CA ARG A 171 -9.27 14.33 -4.15
C ARG A 171 -9.26 12.92 -4.74
N ASP A 172 -9.20 12.81 -6.06
CA ASP A 172 -9.34 11.53 -6.75
C ASP A 172 -8.17 10.59 -6.48
N PHE A 173 -6.97 11.16 -6.33
CA PHE A 173 -5.78 10.42 -5.91
C PHE A 173 -5.96 9.85 -4.50
N ARG A 174 -6.34 10.67 -3.52
CA ARG A 174 -6.59 10.21 -2.15
C ARG A 174 -7.71 9.16 -2.11
N MET A 175 -8.77 9.38 -2.89
CA MET A 175 -9.90 8.46 -3.01
C MET A 175 -9.46 7.10 -3.55
N ALA A 176 -8.63 7.06 -4.59
CA ALA A 176 -8.13 5.81 -5.16
C ALA A 176 -7.38 4.97 -4.11
N PHE A 177 -6.53 5.60 -3.30
CA PHE A 177 -5.82 4.92 -2.20
C PHE A 177 -6.76 4.48 -1.07
N ALA A 178 -7.75 5.30 -0.71
CA ALA A 178 -8.72 4.97 0.34
C ALA A 178 -9.62 3.78 -0.08
N LEU A 179 -10.03 3.72 -1.35
CA LEU A 179 -10.78 2.59 -1.91
C LEU A 179 -9.92 1.32 -2.03
N ALA A 180 -8.65 1.43 -2.43
CA ALA A 180 -7.70 0.31 -2.38
C ALA A 180 -7.57 -0.26 -0.96
N LYS A 181 -7.39 0.62 0.05
CA LYS A 181 -7.37 0.20 1.45
C LYS A 181 -8.68 -0.43 1.89
N ARG A 182 -9.83 0.13 1.48
CA ARG A 182 -11.15 -0.44 1.79
C ARG A 182 -11.27 -1.89 1.33
N SER A 183 -10.79 -2.21 0.14
CA SER A 183 -10.78 -3.59 -0.35
C SER A 183 -9.90 -4.50 0.46
N ASP A 184 -8.68 -4.09 0.83
CA ASP A 184 -7.84 -4.89 1.74
C ASP A 184 -8.58 -5.22 3.05
N LEU A 185 -9.26 -4.22 3.63
CA LEU A 185 -10.02 -4.39 4.88
C LEU A 185 -11.21 -5.34 4.71
N LEU A 186 -11.96 -5.19 3.61
CA LEU A 186 -13.10 -6.06 3.29
C LEU A 186 -12.66 -7.50 3.05
N LEU A 187 -11.55 -7.71 2.35
CA LEU A 187 -10.96 -9.05 2.15
C LEU A 187 -10.51 -9.65 3.48
N GLY A 188 -9.83 -8.87 4.34
CA GLY A 188 -9.46 -9.30 5.69
C GLY A 188 -10.67 -9.71 6.56
N ALA A 189 -11.80 -9.01 6.39
CA ALA A 189 -13.08 -9.33 7.02
C ALA A 189 -13.84 -10.50 6.36
N GLY A 190 -13.31 -11.09 5.28
CA GLY A 190 -14.00 -12.12 4.49
C GLY A 190 -15.15 -11.63 3.60
N ARG A 191 -15.37 -10.31 3.49
CA ARG A 191 -16.45 -9.64 2.74
C ARG A 191 -16.09 -9.46 1.26
N ARG A 192 -15.88 -10.58 0.55
CA ARG A 192 -15.32 -10.62 -0.81
C ARG A 192 -16.17 -9.91 -1.86
N SER A 193 -17.49 -10.12 -1.85
CA SER A 193 -18.40 -9.49 -2.83
C SER A 193 -18.31 -7.96 -2.76
N GLU A 194 -18.22 -7.42 -1.55
CA GLU A 194 -18.08 -5.98 -1.34
C GLU A 194 -16.72 -5.47 -1.79
N ALA A 195 -15.62 -6.18 -1.51
CA ALA A 195 -14.30 -5.80 -2.01
C ALA A 195 -14.27 -5.69 -3.56
N ARG A 196 -14.95 -6.63 -4.25
CA ARG A 196 -15.11 -6.60 -5.72
C ARG A 196 -15.93 -5.39 -6.18
N ALA A 197 -17.01 -5.05 -5.46
CA ALA A 197 -17.80 -3.86 -5.76
C ALA A 197 -16.98 -2.57 -5.62
N VAL A 198 -16.10 -2.48 -4.62
CA VAL A 198 -15.20 -1.33 -4.43
C VAL A 198 -14.17 -1.24 -5.57
N LEU A 199 -13.69 -2.36 -6.12
CA LEU A 199 -12.82 -2.33 -7.32
C LEU A 199 -13.53 -1.69 -8.51
N GLU A 200 -14.79 -2.05 -8.74
CA GLU A 200 -15.60 -1.47 -9.81
C GLU A 200 -15.94 0.01 -9.53
N GLN A 201 -16.15 0.40 -8.27
CA GLN A 201 -16.29 1.80 -7.87
C GLN A 201 -15.03 2.63 -8.15
N ALA A 202 -13.83 2.04 -7.99
CA ALA A 202 -12.56 2.71 -8.22
C ALA A 202 -12.22 2.83 -9.72
N ARG A 203 -12.74 1.95 -10.59
CA ARG A 203 -12.37 1.86 -12.01
C ARG A 203 -12.59 3.17 -12.80
N PRO A 204 -13.70 3.92 -12.62
CA PRO A 204 -13.89 5.20 -13.28
C PRO A 204 -12.79 6.24 -12.97
N LEU A 205 -12.09 6.13 -11.83
CA LEU A 205 -11.03 7.07 -11.45
C LEU A 205 -9.83 7.01 -12.40
N LEU A 206 -9.62 5.92 -13.12
CA LEU A 206 -8.56 5.77 -14.12
C LEU A 206 -8.78 6.62 -15.38
N LYS A 207 -10.03 6.98 -15.67
CA LYS A 207 -10.43 7.71 -16.89
C LYS A 207 -10.59 9.22 -16.67
N ARG A 208 -10.41 9.70 -15.44
CA ARG A 208 -10.51 11.13 -15.10
C ARG A 208 -9.23 11.89 -15.51
N PRO A 209 -9.24 13.23 -15.56
CA PRO A 209 -8.10 14.04 -16.04
C PRO A 209 -6.75 13.73 -15.37
N ASP A 210 -6.73 13.31 -14.09
CA ASP A 210 -5.52 12.87 -13.36
C ASP A 210 -5.47 11.34 -13.15
N GLY A 211 -6.24 10.57 -13.92
CA GLY A 211 -6.41 9.13 -13.75
C GLY A 211 -5.12 8.31 -13.83
N ALA A 212 -4.11 8.82 -14.54
CA ALA A 212 -2.77 8.27 -14.57
C ALA A 212 -2.15 8.13 -13.17
N ARG A 213 -2.34 9.13 -12.30
CA ARG A 213 -1.80 9.12 -10.92
C ARG A 213 -2.50 8.08 -10.04
N ASN A 214 -3.72 7.69 -10.42
CA ASN A 214 -4.51 6.68 -9.72
C ASN A 214 -4.12 5.26 -10.12
N GLY A 215 -3.34 5.09 -11.19
CA GLY A 215 -2.95 3.79 -11.73
C GLY A 215 -2.22 2.90 -10.71
N TRP A 216 -1.37 3.49 -9.85
CA TRP A 216 -0.69 2.74 -8.79
C TRP A 216 -1.65 2.20 -7.73
N ALA A 217 -2.56 3.05 -7.22
CA ALA A 217 -3.56 2.62 -6.24
C ALA A 217 -4.47 1.53 -6.83
N PHE A 218 -4.90 1.69 -8.08
CA PHE A 218 -5.72 0.71 -8.77
C PHE A 218 -4.98 -0.61 -9.02
N SER A 219 -3.67 -0.55 -9.30
CA SER A 219 -2.82 -1.73 -9.41
C SER A 219 -2.81 -2.56 -8.13
N ASN A 220 -2.55 -1.91 -6.99
CA ASN A 220 -2.56 -2.56 -5.68
C ASN A 220 -3.92 -3.18 -5.37
N HIS A 221 -5.00 -2.47 -5.71
CA HIS A 221 -6.37 -2.94 -5.54
C HIS A 221 -6.65 -4.20 -6.37
N ASN A 222 -6.32 -4.15 -7.67
CA ASN A 222 -6.48 -5.26 -8.60
C ASN A 222 -5.75 -6.50 -8.10
N GLU A 223 -4.48 -6.34 -7.71
CA GLU A 223 -3.64 -7.42 -7.24
C GLU A 223 -4.20 -8.08 -5.96
N ALA A 224 -4.67 -7.29 -5.00
CA ALA A 224 -5.24 -7.81 -3.75
C ALA A 224 -6.48 -8.67 -4.01
N VAL A 225 -7.41 -8.16 -4.81
CA VAL A 225 -8.68 -8.83 -5.14
C VAL A 225 -8.45 -10.08 -5.99
N VAL A 226 -7.52 -10.04 -6.95
CA VAL A 226 -7.14 -11.20 -7.79
C VAL A 226 -6.46 -12.27 -6.95
N THR A 227 -5.50 -11.88 -6.10
CA THR A 227 -4.78 -12.82 -5.22
C THR A 227 -5.76 -13.53 -4.27
N ASP A 228 -6.71 -12.80 -3.69
CA ASP A 228 -7.75 -13.41 -2.85
C ASP A 228 -8.66 -14.36 -3.64
N ALA A 229 -9.08 -13.97 -4.84
CA ALA A 229 -9.90 -14.82 -5.70
C ALA A 229 -9.19 -16.14 -6.03
N ILE A 230 -7.90 -16.10 -6.37
CA ILE A 230 -7.07 -17.29 -6.60
C ILE A 230 -7.00 -18.18 -5.35
N ARG A 231 -6.77 -17.59 -4.17
CA ARG A 231 -6.69 -18.34 -2.90
C ARG A 231 -7.97 -19.09 -2.57
N HIS A 232 -9.12 -18.60 -3.04
CA HIS A 232 -10.43 -19.19 -2.80
C HIS A 232 -10.99 -19.94 -4.01
N GLY A 233 -10.16 -20.20 -5.03
CA GLY A 233 -10.54 -21.01 -6.20
C GLY A 233 -11.44 -20.30 -7.22
N ASP A 234 -11.69 -18.99 -7.09
CA ASP A 234 -12.46 -18.23 -8.08
C ASP A 234 -11.56 -17.76 -9.24
N LEU A 235 -11.08 -18.74 -10.01
CA LEU A 235 -10.10 -18.54 -11.07
C LEU A 235 -10.67 -17.76 -12.26
N ALA A 236 -11.95 -17.95 -12.58
CA ALA A 236 -12.62 -17.26 -13.68
C ALA A 236 -12.73 -15.75 -13.41
N TYR A 237 -13.10 -15.36 -12.18
CA TYR A 237 -13.11 -13.95 -11.79
C TYR A 237 -11.70 -13.36 -11.78
N ALA A 238 -10.72 -14.08 -11.22
CA ALA A 238 -9.31 -13.66 -11.21
C ALA A 238 -8.81 -13.35 -12.62
N GLU A 239 -9.04 -14.28 -13.55
CA GLU A 239 -8.64 -14.14 -14.95
C GLU A 239 -9.32 -12.96 -15.64
N THR A 240 -10.65 -12.88 -15.56
CA THR A 240 -11.43 -11.80 -16.19
C THR A 240 -11.02 -10.43 -15.65
N THR A 241 -10.61 -10.37 -14.38
CA THR A 241 -10.17 -9.13 -13.72
C THR A 241 -8.75 -8.74 -14.12
N LEU A 242 -7.85 -9.72 -14.29
CA LEU A 242 -6.50 -9.51 -14.83
C LEU A 242 -6.54 -9.08 -16.29
N ASP A 243 -7.34 -9.72 -17.13
CA ASP A 243 -7.42 -9.39 -18.56
C ASP A 243 -7.89 -7.94 -18.76
N ARG A 244 -8.95 -7.54 -18.07
CA ARG A 244 -9.43 -6.15 -18.07
C ARG A 244 -8.37 -5.15 -17.60
N TYR A 245 -7.51 -5.54 -16.66
CA TYR A 245 -6.46 -4.65 -16.16
C TYR A 245 -5.24 -4.61 -17.09
N LEU A 246 -4.82 -5.75 -17.62
CA LEU A 246 -3.75 -5.85 -18.61
C LEU A 246 -4.08 -5.07 -19.87
N ASP A 247 -5.32 -5.13 -20.36
CA ASP A 247 -5.78 -4.32 -21.49
C ASP A 247 -5.69 -2.82 -21.22
N TYR A 248 -6.04 -2.39 -20.00
CA TYR A 248 -5.87 -1.00 -19.57
C TYR A 248 -4.38 -0.58 -19.58
N VAL A 249 -3.49 -1.35 -18.95
CA VAL A 249 -2.07 -0.97 -18.87
C VAL A 249 -1.36 -1.05 -20.22
N ARG A 250 -1.75 -1.97 -21.11
CA ARG A 250 -1.25 -2.04 -22.50
C ARG A 250 -1.59 -0.80 -23.31
N GLY A 251 -2.77 -0.22 -23.07
CA GLY A 251 -3.19 1.05 -23.68
C GLY A 251 -2.59 2.31 -23.02
N ALA A 252 -1.97 2.18 -21.84
CA ALA A 252 -1.42 3.31 -21.10
C ALA A 252 -0.01 3.70 -21.59
N PRO A 253 0.38 4.99 -21.50
CA PRO A 253 1.75 5.43 -21.77
C PRO A 253 2.76 4.64 -20.92
N LYS A 254 3.96 4.36 -21.45
CA LYS A 254 4.98 3.51 -20.77
C LYS A 254 5.26 3.90 -19.31
N GLY A 255 5.30 5.20 -18.99
CA GLY A 255 5.52 5.70 -17.63
C GLY A 255 4.32 5.55 -16.67
N MET A 256 3.19 5.02 -17.15
CA MET A 256 1.93 4.90 -16.43
C MET A 256 1.42 3.44 -16.37
N GLN A 257 2.23 2.47 -16.80
CA GLN A 257 1.91 1.04 -16.75
C GLN A 257 2.22 0.46 -15.36
N PHE A 258 1.61 1.04 -14.32
CA PHE A 258 1.88 0.66 -12.94
C PHE A 258 1.51 -0.81 -12.68
N GLY A 259 2.39 -1.56 -11.99
CA GLY A 259 2.20 -2.96 -11.63
C GLY A 259 1.85 -3.92 -12.77
N SER A 260 2.19 -3.58 -14.02
CA SER A 260 2.02 -4.46 -15.17
C SER A 260 2.75 -5.80 -15.01
N ILE A 261 3.95 -5.78 -14.43
CA ILE A 261 4.73 -6.99 -14.14
C ILE A 261 4.03 -7.89 -13.11
N ASP A 262 3.51 -7.33 -12.02
CA ASP A 262 2.80 -8.11 -11.00
C ASP A 262 1.50 -8.73 -11.57
N ALA A 263 0.77 -7.98 -12.39
CA ALA A 263 -0.42 -8.50 -13.08
C ALA A 263 -0.07 -9.60 -14.10
N LEU A 264 1.03 -9.43 -14.85
CA LEU A 264 1.53 -10.47 -15.76
C LEU A 264 1.98 -11.72 -15.01
N ASP A 265 2.65 -11.58 -13.88
CA ASP A 265 3.07 -12.72 -13.06
C ASP A 265 1.86 -13.50 -12.52
N LEU A 266 0.80 -12.81 -12.10
CA LEU A 266 -0.45 -13.44 -11.69
C LEU A 266 -1.17 -14.13 -12.87
N LYS A 267 -1.19 -13.50 -14.05
CA LYS A 267 -1.76 -14.14 -15.26
C LYS A 267 -0.94 -15.34 -15.70
N LEU A 268 0.40 -15.25 -15.65
CA LEU A 268 1.33 -16.34 -15.88
C LEU A 268 1.04 -17.50 -14.96
N TYR A 269 0.84 -17.25 -13.66
CA TYR A 269 0.46 -18.28 -12.70
C TYR A 269 -0.82 -19.03 -13.11
N LEU A 270 -1.85 -18.31 -13.58
CA LEU A 270 -3.10 -18.93 -14.05
C LEU A 270 -2.90 -19.79 -15.30
N VAL A 271 -2.23 -19.28 -16.33
CA VAL A 271 -2.04 -20.01 -17.60
C VAL A 271 -1.04 -21.16 -17.45
N ALA A 272 0.04 -20.97 -16.69
CA ALA A 272 1.02 -22.00 -16.39
C ALA A 272 0.40 -23.09 -15.54
N GLY A 273 -0.41 -22.75 -14.54
CA GLY A 273 -1.15 -23.73 -13.72
C GLY A 273 -2.08 -24.61 -14.55
N ARG A 274 -2.73 -24.05 -15.58
CA ARG A 274 -3.52 -24.80 -16.57
C ARG A 274 -2.69 -25.51 -17.64
N LYS A 275 -1.35 -25.42 -17.57
CA LYS A 275 -0.40 -25.99 -18.52
C LYS A 275 -0.62 -25.49 -19.97
N ASP A 276 -1.14 -24.28 -20.13
CA ASP A 276 -1.29 -23.63 -21.42
C ASP A 276 0.07 -23.07 -21.89
N VAL A 277 0.82 -23.91 -22.60
CA VAL A 277 2.18 -23.60 -23.05
C VAL A 277 2.20 -22.40 -24.03
N PRO A 278 1.35 -22.33 -25.07
CA PRO A 278 1.31 -21.18 -25.98
C PRO A 278 1.05 -19.85 -25.25
N ALA A 279 0.05 -19.79 -24.37
CA ALA A 279 -0.25 -18.57 -23.62
C ALA A 279 0.88 -18.21 -22.65
N THR A 280 1.48 -19.21 -22.00
CA THR A 280 2.64 -18.98 -21.11
C THR A 280 3.81 -18.37 -21.87
N LEU A 281 4.16 -18.91 -23.04
CA LEU A 281 5.24 -18.36 -23.88
C LEU A 281 4.96 -16.93 -24.32
N HIS A 282 3.73 -16.65 -24.78
CA HIS A 282 3.33 -15.29 -25.16
C HIS A 282 3.50 -14.29 -24.01
N LEU A 283 3.02 -14.63 -22.81
CA LEU A 283 3.15 -13.75 -21.64
C LEU A 283 4.60 -13.60 -21.15
N LEU A 284 5.45 -14.63 -21.33
CA LEU A 284 6.89 -14.52 -21.05
C LEU A 284 7.56 -13.53 -21.99
N ASP A 285 7.22 -13.58 -23.29
CA ASP A 285 7.75 -12.65 -24.28
C ASP A 285 7.28 -11.21 -23.98
N GLU A 286 6.00 -11.02 -23.63
CA GLU A 286 5.46 -9.72 -23.20
C GLU A 286 6.18 -9.19 -21.95
N ARG A 287 6.36 -10.04 -20.93
CA ARG A 287 7.07 -9.68 -19.70
C ARG A 287 8.52 -9.28 -19.97
N ARG A 288 9.23 -10.02 -20.84
CA ARG A 288 10.59 -9.69 -21.26
C ARG A 288 10.66 -8.34 -21.96
N ALA A 289 9.73 -8.06 -22.88
CA ALA A 289 9.67 -6.78 -23.59
C ALA A 289 9.48 -5.58 -22.64
N LEU A 290 8.74 -5.75 -21.55
CA LEU A 290 8.55 -4.71 -20.52
C LEU A 290 9.78 -4.50 -19.63
N LEU A 291 10.50 -5.57 -19.29
CA LEU A 291 11.68 -5.47 -18.43
C LEU A 291 12.93 -5.00 -19.17
N ALA A 292 13.01 -5.19 -20.49
CA ALA A 292 14.18 -4.85 -21.30
C ALA A 292 15.48 -5.41 -20.68
N GLU A 293 16.43 -4.56 -20.27
CA GLU A 293 17.73 -4.93 -19.68
C GLU A 293 17.70 -5.10 -18.14
N ARG A 294 16.53 -4.96 -17.50
CA ARG A 294 16.42 -5.07 -16.02
C ARG A 294 16.50 -6.51 -15.54
N GLU A 295 16.90 -6.72 -14.28
CA GLU A 295 16.99 -8.06 -13.66
C GLU A 295 15.67 -8.84 -13.80
N PRO A 296 15.63 -9.90 -14.63
CA PRO A 296 14.37 -10.55 -15.00
C PRO A 296 13.77 -11.39 -13.88
N CYS A 297 14.55 -11.71 -12.84
CA CYS A 297 14.21 -12.69 -11.81
C CYS A 297 13.81 -12.10 -10.45
N PHE A 298 13.93 -10.78 -10.26
CA PHE A 298 13.61 -10.12 -8.99
C PHE A 298 12.67 -8.93 -9.11
N TYR A 299 12.03 -8.75 -10.27
CA TYR A 299 11.06 -7.68 -10.46
C TYR A 299 9.64 -8.19 -10.15
N GLY A 300 8.96 -7.52 -9.22
CA GLY A 300 7.61 -7.87 -8.75
C GLY A 300 7.60 -8.53 -7.36
N ARG A 301 6.41 -8.88 -6.86
CA ARG A 301 6.20 -9.49 -5.52
C ARG A 301 6.65 -10.96 -5.47
N VAL A 302 7.90 -11.26 -5.80
CA VAL A 302 8.59 -12.55 -5.58
C VAL A 302 7.91 -13.80 -6.21
N LEU A 303 6.83 -13.64 -6.98
CA LEU A 303 6.11 -14.77 -7.56
C LEU A 303 6.90 -15.39 -8.72
N PHE A 304 7.62 -14.59 -9.50
CA PHE A 304 8.43 -15.04 -10.62
C PHE A 304 9.84 -15.48 -10.17
N PRO A 305 10.43 -16.56 -10.76
CA PRO A 305 9.87 -17.44 -11.79
C PRO A 305 9.01 -18.58 -11.23
N TYR A 306 8.68 -18.61 -9.93
CA TYR A 306 7.96 -19.72 -9.29
C TYR A 306 6.56 -19.98 -9.86
N VAL A 307 5.93 -18.98 -10.48
CA VAL A 307 4.69 -19.13 -11.28
C VAL A 307 4.81 -20.14 -12.42
N LEU A 308 6.03 -20.38 -12.92
CA LEU A 308 6.30 -21.33 -14.01
C LEU A 308 6.50 -22.76 -13.53
N ALA A 309 6.49 -23.01 -12.21
CA ALA A 309 6.74 -24.34 -11.65
C ALA A 309 5.91 -25.46 -12.30
N PRO A 310 4.62 -25.30 -12.66
CA PRO A 310 3.83 -26.35 -13.30
C PRO A 310 4.29 -26.76 -14.70
N VAL A 311 4.94 -25.86 -15.44
CA VAL A 311 5.35 -26.06 -16.85
C VAL A 311 6.88 -26.01 -17.04
N ARG A 312 7.65 -25.90 -15.95
CA ARG A 312 9.11 -25.72 -15.97
C ARG A 312 9.89 -26.78 -16.76
N ASN A 313 9.35 -27.99 -16.88
CA ASN A 313 10.00 -29.10 -17.58
C ASN A 313 9.62 -29.18 -19.06
N VAL A 314 8.71 -28.32 -19.55
CA VAL A 314 8.38 -28.25 -20.98
C VAL A 314 9.59 -27.66 -21.72
N PRO A 315 10.15 -28.31 -22.75
CA PRO A 315 11.43 -27.90 -23.35
C PRO A 315 11.49 -26.43 -23.78
N ALA A 316 10.43 -25.91 -24.41
CA ALA A 316 10.37 -24.51 -24.82
C ALA A 316 10.34 -23.54 -23.62
N ILE A 317 9.67 -23.91 -22.53
CA ILE A 317 9.61 -23.11 -21.30
C ILE A 317 10.94 -23.19 -20.55
N ALA A 318 11.55 -24.38 -20.47
CA ALA A 318 12.86 -24.57 -19.85
C ALA A 318 13.92 -23.70 -20.54
N ALA A 319 13.95 -23.70 -21.87
CA ALA A 319 14.83 -22.82 -22.64
C ALA A 319 14.59 -21.33 -22.32
N ARG A 320 13.32 -20.89 -22.22
CA ARG A 320 13.00 -19.52 -21.79
C ARG A 320 13.43 -19.23 -20.37
N ILE A 321 13.34 -20.18 -19.44
CA ILE A 321 13.79 -20.02 -18.05
C ILE A 321 15.31 -19.85 -18.01
N ASP A 322 16.04 -20.64 -18.78
CA ASP A 322 17.51 -20.56 -18.87
C ASP A 322 17.95 -19.20 -19.43
N GLU A 323 17.23 -18.66 -20.42
CA GLU A 323 17.46 -17.31 -20.96
C GLU A 323 17.28 -16.20 -19.92
N LEU A 324 16.54 -16.41 -18.83
CA LEU A 324 16.38 -15.41 -17.76
C LEU A 324 17.66 -15.24 -16.93
N GLN A 325 18.58 -16.21 -16.97
CA GLN A 325 19.84 -16.17 -16.21
C GLN A 325 19.62 -15.90 -14.69
N CYS A 326 18.57 -16.48 -14.11
CA CYS A 326 18.29 -16.29 -12.68
C CYS A 326 19.42 -16.85 -11.79
N PRO A 327 19.69 -16.25 -10.61
CA PRO A 327 20.69 -16.79 -9.71
C PRO A 327 20.39 -18.23 -9.30
N ALA A 328 21.44 -19.03 -9.10
CA ALA A 328 21.32 -20.45 -8.74
C ALA A 328 20.39 -20.71 -7.55
N ARG A 329 20.38 -19.83 -6.54
CA ARG A 329 19.46 -19.91 -5.39
C ARG A 329 17.98 -19.83 -5.78
N VAL A 330 17.64 -19.03 -6.79
CA VAL A 330 16.28 -18.85 -7.30
C VAL A 330 15.87 -20.09 -8.11
N LEU A 331 16.74 -20.57 -9.00
CA LEU A 331 16.49 -21.78 -9.78
C LEU A 331 16.35 -23.02 -8.88
N ALA A 332 17.18 -23.13 -7.85
CA ALA A 332 17.07 -24.20 -6.85
C ALA A 332 15.78 -24.12 -6.02
N LYS A 333 15.22 -22.92 -5.79
CA LYS A 333 13.90 -22.78 -5.17
C LYS A 333 12.80 -23.17 -6.16
N LEU A 334 12.86 -22.71 -7.41
CA LEU A 334 11.93 -23.09 -8.48
C LEU A 334 11.83 -24.60 -8.68
N ALA A 335 12.96 -25.31 -8.72
CA ALA A 335 13.00 -26.76 -8.88
C ALA A 335 12.30 -27.51 -7.74
N ARG A 336 12.29 -26.92 -6.54
CA ARG A 336 11.68 -27.46 -5.31
C ARG A 336 10.29 -26.89 -5.03
N THR A 337 9.81 -25.90 -5.79
CA THR A 337 8.47 -25.34 -5.61
C THR A 337 7.44 -26.47 -5.74
N PRO A 338 6.71 -26.78 -4.65
CA PRO A 338 5.95 -28.01 -4.53
C PRO A 338 4.65 -28.00 -5.35
N THR A 339 4.05 -29.18 -5.45
CA THR A 339 2.68 -29.40 -5.95
C THR A 339 1.60 -28.81 -5.03
N THR A 340 1.93 -28.11 -3.95
CA THR A 340 0.94 -27.49 -3.06
C THR A 340 0.72 -26.01 -3.33
N GLY A 341 1.57 -25.37 -4.15
CA GLY A 341 1.46 -23.96 -4.51
C GLY A 341 2.77 -23.18 -4.37
N ILE A 342 2.70 -21.85 -4.54
CA ILE A 342 3.83 -20.94 -4.35
C ILE A 342 3.91 -20.55 -2.88
N VAL A 343 5.09 -20.74 -2.28
CA VAL A 343 5.35 -20.43 -0.87
C VAL A 343 6.22 -19.18 -0.69
N SER A 344 5.91 -18.42 0.36
CA SER A 344 6.69 -17.29 0.83
C SER A 344 8.06 -17.76 1.37
N ASN A 345 8.90 -16.82 1.79
CA ASN A 345 10.14 -17.17 2.49
C ASN A 345 9.91 -17.67 3.92
N SER A 346 8.75 -17.40 4.52
CA SER A 346 8.32 -17.93 5.83
C SER A 346 7.69 -19.32 5.74
N GLY A 347 7.50 -19.86 4.53
CA GLY A 347 6.90 -21.17 4.29
C GLY A 347 5.37 -21.16 4.16
N GLU A 348 4.74 -19.98 4.22
CA GLU A 348 3.30 -19.82 4.03
C GLU A 348 2.92 -19.94 2.55
N ILE A 349 1.79 -20.57 2.25
CA ILE A 349 1.26 -20.64 0.88
C ILE A 349 0.75 -19.25 0.48
N VAL A 350 1.43 -18.62 -0.46
CA VAL A 350 1.05 -17.31 -1.02
C VAL A 350 -0.05 -17.47 -2.06
N LEU A 351 0.09 -18.47 -2.93
CA LEU A 351 -0.90 -18.89 -3.91
C LEU A 351 -0.99 -20.43 -3.88
N PRO A 352 -2.19 -21.04 -3.78
CA PRO A 352 -2.34 -22.49 -3.76
C PRO A 352 -1.88 -23.14 -5.07
N ARG A 353 -1.91 -24.48 -5.20
CA ARG A 353 -1.83 -25.11 -6.52
C ARG A 353 -3.18 -24.99 -7.21
N ILE A 354 -3.15 -24.69 -8.51
CA ILE A 354 -4.33 -24.84 -9.38
C ILE A 354 -4.56 -26.33 -9.62
N PRO A 355 -5.73 -26.90 -9.27
CA PRO A 355 -6.04 -28.31 -9.51
C PRO A 355 -5.94 -28.67 -10.99
N ASP A 356 -5.46 -29.88 -11.29
CA ASP A 356 -5.34 -30.35 -12.69
C ASP A 356 -6.73 -30.51 -13.35
N ASP A 357 -7.78 -30.67 -12.54
CA ASP A 357 -9.20 -30.87 -12.85
C ASP A 357 -10.06 -29.61 -12.68
N GLY A 358 -9.47 -28.44 -12.37
CA GLY A 358 -10.17 -27.16 -12.17
C GLY A 358 -10.83 -26.57 -13.45
N LEU A 359 -11.14 -27.44 -14.42
CA LEU A 359 -11.75 -27.16 -15.72
C LEU A 359 -13.15 -27.76 -15.87
N ASP A 360 -13.67 -28.49 -14.87
CA ASP A 360 -15.04 -29.00 -14.93
C ASP A 360 -16.06 -27.99 -14.40
N ARG A 361 -16.54 -27.18 -15.36
CA ARG A 361 -17.92 -26.70 -15.55
C ARG A 361 -18.82 -26.60 -14.30
N ASP A 362 -19.19 -25.37 -13.97
CA ASP A 362 -20.55 -24.84 -14.20
C ASP A 362 -20.51 -23.32 -14.45
#